data_AF-A0A917SQG9-F1
#
_entry.id   AF-A0A917SQG9-F1
#
_cell.length_a   1.000
_cell.length_b   1.000
_cell.length_c   1.000
_cell.angle_alpha   90.00
_cell.angle_beta   90.00
_cell.angle_gamma   90.00
#
_symmetry.space_group_name_H-M   'P 1'
#
loop_
_entity.id
_entity.type
_entity.pdbx_description
1 polymer ?
#
loop_
_entity_poly.entity_id
_entity_poly.type
_entity_poly.pdbx_seq_one_letter_code
_entity_poly.pdbx_strand_id
1 'polypeptide(L)'
;MSCGPDTPDCQGVCRTVAAMSPVRSATTLALWASAWLRGESADDVLAAVDETGQRAGVRAASAAVAEATGLPGPGSPSAGSVDLLPLLARGGLPELLLPHAGDLRGLPPGGDVTVPALDSGAVVVLPELDLGLVPVDGQWRAYRCPGRRVPAAPVFEALQLIDEAIAQATRELVTADIARGPEQVREQVRDIMLAEAVHCPPGTPGRASALLAKAISLEALLRVAAGHQTAAVTSRELAVVDDALRPLSLAVRAGRRSAVDHAVQALAGSAAGRICR
;
A
#
# COMPACT_ATOMS: atom_id res chain seq x y z
N MET A 1 -60.02 3.23 -8.77
CA MET A 1 -59.61 2.89 -7.39
C MET A 1 -58.51 1.85 -7.51
N SER A 2 -57.30 2.19 -7.95
CA SER A 2 -56.27 3.06 -7.36
C SER A 2 -55.77 2.57 -6.01
N CYS A 3 -54.53 2.07 -6.02
CA CYS A 3 -53.43 2.10 -5.03
C CYS A 3 -52.43 1.04 -5.55
N GLY A 4 -51.20 1.29 -6.01
CA GLY A 4 -50.24 2.38 -5.78
C GLY A 4 -48.89 1.68 -5.45
N PRO A 5 -47.80 1.86 -6.23
CA PRO A 5 -46.55 1.15 -6.03
C PRO A 5 -45.61 1.96 -5.13
N ASP A 6 -45.35 1.51 -3.90
CA ASP A 6 -44.32 2.08 -3.03
C ASP A 6 -43.70 0.96 -2.18
N THR A 7 -42.58 0.40 -2.65
CA THR A 7 -41.62 -0.32 -1.80
C THR A 7 -40.29 0.42 -1.95
N PRO A 8 -39.76 1.02 -0.88
CA PRO A 8 -38.50 1.74 -0.94
C PRO A 8 -37.32 0.77 -0.85
N ASP A 9 -36.35 0.99 -1.73
CA ASP A 9 -34.91 0.77 -1.56
C ASP A 9 -34.43 -0.41 -0.70
N CYS A 10 -34.17 -1.54 -1.37
CA CYS A 10 -33.16 -2.51 -0.96
C CYS A 10 -31.79 -2.24 -1.61
N GLN A 11 -31.49 -1.00 -2.01
CA GLN A 11 -30.13 -0.58 -2.43
C GLN A 11 -29.23 -0.16 -1.24
N GLY A 12 -29.70 -0.37 -0.02
CA GLY A 12 -29.12 0.18 1.21
C GLY A 12 -28.37 -0.80 2.11
N VAL A 13 -27.72 -1.87 1.64
CA VAL A 13 -26.78 -2.66 2.48
C VAL A 13 -25.62 -3.25 1.67
N CYS A 14 -24.90 -2.41 0.94
CA CYS A 14 -23.47 -2.62 0.69
C CYS A 14 -22.73 -1.31 1.01
N ARG A 15 -22.90 -0.82 2.24
CA ARG A 15 -21.80 -0.07 2.87
C ARG A 15 -20.66 -1.08 3.00
N THR A 16 -19.86 -1.19 1.95
CA THR A 16 -18.50 -1.70 2.04
C THR A 16 -17.89 -0.92 3.20
N VAL A 17 -17.73 -1.56 4.35
CA VAL A 17 -16.69 -1.17 5.31
C VAL A 17 -15.48 -1.02 4.41
N ALA A 18 -15.06 0.22 4.12
CA ALA A 18 -14.03 0.50 3.14
C ALA A 18 -12.89 -0.45 3.46
N ALA A 19 -12.70 -1.47 2.62
CA ALA A 19 -11.74 -2.51 2.90
C ALA A 19 -10.39 -1.80 2.88
N MET A 20 -9.84 -1.59 4.07
CA MET A 20 -8.65 -0.78 4.26
C MET A 20 -7.54 -1.42 3.44
N SER A 21 -6.90 -0.66 2.55
CA SER A 21 -6.06 -1.32 1.56
C SER A 21 -4.85 -1.99 2.21
N PRO A 22 -4.41 -3.15 1.68
CA PRO A 22 -3.16 -3.76 2.09
C PRO A 22 -1.96 -2.81 1.85
N VAL A 23 -2.05 -1.92 0.86
CA VAL A 23 -1.05 -0.89 0.56
C VAL A 23 -0.92 0.10 1.71
N ARG A 24 -2.04 0.60 2.26
CA ARG A 24 -2.03 1.45 3.47
C ARG A 24 -1.37 0.72 4.64
N SER A 25 -1.79 -0.52 4.87
CA SER A 25 -1.26 -1.37 5.96
C SER A 25 0.27 -1.50 5.87
N ALA A 26 0.78 -1.90 4.70
CA ALA A 26 2.22 -2.06 4.45
C ALA A 26 2.99 -0.75 4.56
N THR A 27 2.42 0.37 4.05
CA THR A 27 3.03 1.70 4.16
C THR A 27 3.17 2.12 5.62
N THR A 28 2.10 1.96 6.42
CA THR A 28 2.10 2.29 7.84
C THR A 28 3.14 1.44 8.59
N LEU A 29 3.14 0.12 8.38
CA LEU A 29 4.10 -0.77 9.03
C LEU A 29 5.56 -0.37 8.73
N ALA A 30 5.91 -0.11 7.47
CA ALA A 30 7.27 0.27 7.09
C ALA A 30 7.72 1.58 7.77
N LEU A 31 6.87 2.61 7.76
CA LEU A 31 7.18 3.90 8.38
C LEU A 31 7.32 3.76 9.90
N TRP A 32 6.33 3.17 10.56
CA TRP A 32 6.31 3.07 12.02
C TRP A 32 7.38 2.11 12.56
N ALA A 33 7.66 1.01 11.88
CA ALA A 33 8.79 0.15 12.23
C ALA A 33 10.12 0.91 12.14
N SER A 34 10.34 1.72 11.11
CA SER A 34 11.57 2.52 11.00
C SER A 34 11.68 3.60 12.08
N ALA A 35 10.56 4.18 12.53
CA ALA A 35 10.54 5.13 13.64
C ALA A 35 10.78 4.45 14.99
N TRP A 36 10.20 3.26 15.20
CA TRP A 36 10.41 2.43 16.38
C TRP A 36 11.88 2.06 16.60
N LEU A 37 12.58 1.69 15.52
CA LEU A 37 14.02 1.41 15.55
C LEU A 37 14.87 2.62 16.00
N ARG A 38 14.27 3.82 16.11
CA ARG A 38 14.89 5.04 16.65
C ARG A 38 14.46 5.40 18.08
N GLY A 39 13.60 4.59 18.69
CA GLY A 39 13.10 4.80 20.05
C GLY A 39 11.70 5.42 20.16
N GLU A 40 10.88 5.40 19.10
CA GLU A 40 9.43 5.59 19.29
C GLU A 40 8.84 4.46 20.15
N SER A 41 7.65 4.65 20.71
CA SER A 41 6.99 3.63 21.54
C SER A 41 6.57 2.41 20.71
N ALA A 42 6.76 1.22 21.28
CA ALA A 42 6.19 0.00 20.71
C ALA A 42 4.66 0.05 20.65
N ASP A 43 4.02 0.69 21.64
CA ASP A 43 2.56 0.80 21.70
C ASP A 43 2.02 1.69 20.57
N ASP A 44 2.70 2.79 20.24
CA ASP A 44 2.28 3.68 19.16
C ASP A 44 2.39 2.99 17.80
N VAL A 45 3.42 2.16 17.61
CA VAL A 45 3.61 1.35 16.40
C VAL A 45 2.48 0.35 16.24
N LEU A 46 2.17 -0.39 17.31
CA LEU A 46 1.09 -1.37 17.30
C LEU A 46 -0.27 -0.71 17.10
N ALA A 47 -0.53 0.43 17.76
CA ALA A 47 -1.74 1.21 17.57
C ALA A 47 -1.89 1.65 16.10
N ALA A 48 -0.85 2.23 15.51
CA ALA A 48 -0.88 2.66 14.11
C ALA A 48 -1.10 1.49 13.14
N VAL A 49 -0.47 0.34 13.39
CA VAL A 49 -0.64 -0.87 12.57
C VAL A 49 -2.04 -1.48 12.72
N ASP A 50 -2.57 -1.59 13.94
CA ASP A 50 -3.89 -2.14 14.21
C ASP A 50 -5.02 -1.22 13.71
N GLU A 51 -4.77 0.10 13.66
CA GLU A 51 -5.59 1.09 12.96
C GLU A 51 -5.61 0.93 11.45
N THR A 52 -4.83 -0.01 10.88
CA THR A 52 -4.91 -0.41 9.46
C THR A 52 -5.83 -1.60 9.20
N GLY A 53 -6.42 -2.17 10.25
CA GLY A 53 -7.35 -3.30 10.16
C GLY A 53 -6.64 -4.66 10.23
N GLN A 54 -5.32 -4.69 10.40
CA GLN A 54 -4.52 -5.92 10.52
C GLN A 54 -4.51 -6.49 11.95
N ARG A 55 -5.68 -6.56 12.59
CA ARG A 55 -5.84 -6.90 14.02
C ARG A 55 -5.85 -8.39 14.32
N ALA A 56 -5.94 -9.24 13.30
CA ALA A 56 -5.87 -10.69 13.49
C ALA A 56 -4.43 -11.19 13.71
N GLY A 57 -3.46 -10.28 13.80
CA GLY A 57 -2.11 -10.53 14.27
C GLY A 57 -1.19 -11.08 13.17
N VAL A 58 -0.23 -11.95 13.53
CA VAL A 58 0.83 -12.40 12.61
C VAL A 58 1.01 -13.92 12.60
N ARG A 59 1.37 -14.46 11.44
CA ARG A 59 1.59 -15.90 11.23
C ARG A 59 2.63 -16.19 10.15
N ALA A 60 3.32 -17.33 10.27
CA ALA A 60 4.15 -17.87 9.20
C ALA A 60 3.34 -18.56 8.09
N ALA A 61 3.71 -18.31 6.84
CA ALA A 61 3.09 -18.93 5.66
C ALA A 61 3.40 -20.43 5.50
N SER A 62 4.52 -20.89 6.06
CA SER A 62 4.98 -22.28 5.95
C SER A 62 5.61 -22.75 7.26
N ALA A 63 5.72 -24.06 7.43
CA ALA A 63 6.38 -24.66 8.60
C ALA A 63 7.86 -24.21 8.72
N ALA A 64 8.56 -24.08 7.59
CA ALA A 64 9.94 -23.59 7.57
C ALA A 64 10.07 -22.13 8.02
N VAL A 65 9.12 -21.26 7.66
CA VAL A 65 9.09 -19.88 8.17
C VAL A 65 8.73 -19.88 9.66
N ALA A 66 7.80 -20.74 10.09
CA ALA A 66 7.41 -20.86 11.50
C ALA A 66 8.60 -21.23 12.37
N GLU A 67 9.39 -22.23 11.96
CA GLU A 67 10.61 -22.65 12.65
C GLU A 67 11.67 -21.53 12.70
N ALA A 68 11.88 -20.82 11.58
CA ALA A 68 12.89 -19.75 11.52
C ALA A 68 12.52 -18.51 12.35
N THR A 69 11.22 -18.24 12.53
CA THR A 69 10.71 -17.01 13.14
C THR A 69 10.16 -17.19 14.55
N GLY A 70 9.81 -18.42 14.93
CA GLY A 70 9.04 -18.71 16.14
C GLY A 70 7.55 -18.38 16.03
N LEU A 71 7.07 -17.93 14.87
CA LEU A 71 5.65 -17.65 14.65
C LEU A 71 4.82 -18.94 14.53
N PRO A 72 3.50 -18.89 14.82
CA PRO A 72 2.60 -19.98 14.52
C PRO A 72 2.61 -20.32 13.03
N GLY A 73 2.67 -21.61 12.72
CA GLY A 73 2.63 -22.12 11.35
C GLY A 73 1.22 -22.22 10.76
N PRO A 74 1.09 -22.74 9.53
CA PRO A 74 -0.20 -23.05 8.93
C PRO A 74 -1.02 -24.00 9.80
N GLY A 75 -2.31 -23.71 9.99
CA GLY A 75 -3.25 -24.54 10.77
C GLY A 75 -3.32 -24.25 12.27
N SER A 76 -2.39 -23.48 12.85
CA SER A 76 -2.46 -23.00 14.25
C SER A 76 -3.41 -21.79 14.39
N PRO A 77 -3.64 -21.19 15.57
CA PRO A 77 -4.15 -19.82 15.66
C PRO A 77 -3.03 -18.79 15.37
N SER A 78 -3.39 -17.56 14.97
CA SER A 78 -2.40 -16.50 14.69
C SER A 78 -1.86 -15.93 16.00
N ALA A 79 -0.61 -15.47 15.97
CA ALA A 79 0.01 -14.76 17.09
C ALA A 79 -0.56 -13.34 17.18
N GLY A 80 -0.35 -12.63 18.29
CA GLY A 80 -0.83 -11.25 18.43
C GLY A 80 0.01 -10.26 17.61
N SER A 81 -0.49 -9.04 17.37
CA SER A 81 0.29 -8.00 16.66
C SER A 81 1.64 -7.69 17.33
N VAL A 82 1.74 -7.88 18.66
CA VAL A 82 2.99 -7.74 19.45
C VAL A 82 4.12 -8.63 18.91
N ASP A 83 3.79 -9.79 18.35
CA ASP A 83 4.78 -10.75 17.81
C ASP A 83 5.43 -10.27 16.49
N LEU A 84 4.98 -9.13 15.93
CA LEU A 84 5.70 -8.43 14.87
C LEU A 84 6.99 -7.78 15.40
N LEU A 85 7.00 -7.28 16.64
CA LEU A 85 8.11 -6.48 17.17
C LEU A 85 9.45 -7.23 17.17
N PRO A 86 9.54 -8.52 17.57
CA PRO A 86 10.79 -9.27 17.49
C PRO A 86 11.31 -9.41 16.05
N LEU A 87 10.41 -9.52 15.07
CA LEU A 87 10.77 -9.60 13.65
C LEU A 87 11.30 -8.25 13.16
N LEU A 88 10.60 -7.15 13.48
CA LEU A 88 11.01 -5.80 13.12
C LEU A 88 12.36 -5.43 13.73
N ALA A 89 12.60 -5.80 14.99
CA ALA A 89 13.86 -5.50 15.69
C ALA A 89 15.07 -6.20 15.05
N ARG A 90 14.88 -7.42 14.55
CA ARG A 90 15.93 -8.25 13.94
C ARG A 90 16.00 -8.10 12.41
N GLY A 91 14.96 -7.53 11.80
CA GLY A 91 14.74 -7.44 10.35
C GLY A 91 15.51 -6.34 9.65
N GLY A 92 16.14 -5.43 10.40
CA GLY A 92 16.79 -4.23 9.88
C GLY A 92 15.79 -3.18 9.39
N LEU A 93 16.25 -2.29 8.51
CA LEU A 93 15.39 -1.25 7.95
C LEU A 93 14.35 -1.87 6.99
N PRO A 94 13.05 -1.67 7.25
CA PRO A 94 11.99 -2.26 6.43
C PRO A 94 11.93 -1.61 5.05
N GLU A 95 11.68 -2.41 4.02
CA GLU A 95 11.52 -1.95 2.65
C GLU A 95 10.10 -2.19 2.15
N LEU A 96 9.47 -1.15 1.59
CA LEU A 96 8.16 -1.29 0.96
C LEU A 96 8.32 -1.68 -0.51
N LEU A 97 7.66 -2.77 -0.91
CA LEU A 97 7.45 -3.12 -2.32
C LEU A 97 5.96 -3.11 -2.63
N LEU A 98 5.61 -2.58 -3.81
CA LEU A 98 4.23 -2.43 -4.28
C LEU A 98 4.03 -3.14 -5.61
N PRO A 99 4.17 -4.48 -5.63
CA PRO A 99 4.10 -5.26 -6.85
C PRO A 99 2.74 -5.10 -7.54
N HIS A 100 2.76 -5.23 -8.86
CA HIS A 100 1.57 -5.21 -9.70
C HIS A 100 1.74 -6.18 -10.86
N ALA A 101 0.65 -6.56 -11.52
CA ALA A 101 0.73 -7.37 -12.73
C ALA A 101 1.64 -6.66 -13.77
N GLY A 102 2.72 -7.32 -14.18
CA GLY A 102 3.73 -6.76 -15.09
C GLY A 102 4.88 -5.98 -14.43
N ASP A 103 4.83 -5.70 -13.11
CA ASP A 103 5.95 -5.11 -12.36
C ASP A 103 6.19 -5.88 -11.04
N LEU A 104 7.18 -6.77 -11.08
CA LEU A 104 7.63 -7.59 -9.94
C LEU A 104 8.92 -7.08 -9.32
N ARG A 105 9.33 -5.84 -9.60
CA ARG A 105 10.63 -5.34 -9.16
C ARG A 105 10.79 -5.44 -7.64
N GLY A 106 11.85 -6.14 -7.23
CA GLY A 106 12.21 -6.35 -5.82
C GLY A 106 11.70 -7.66 -5.21
N LEU A 107 10.76 -8.37 -5.85
CA LEU A 107 10.35 -9.71 -5.42
C LEU A 107 11.29 -10.78 -5.98
N PRO A 108 11.59 -11.85 -5.22
CA PRO A 108 12.27 -13.02 -5.78
C PRO A 108 11.44 -13.64 -6.91
N PRO A 109 12.07 -14.00 -8.05
CA PRO A 109 11.36 -14.73 -9.08
C PRO A 109 11.00 -16.14 -8.57
N GLY A 110 9.70 -16.45 -8.59
CA GLY A 110 9.19 -17.79 -8.21
C GLY A 110 9.28 -18.11 -6.71
N GLY A 111 9.41 -17.10 -5.83
CA GLY A 111 9.38 -17.31 -4.40
C GLY A 111 7.94 -17.46 -3.86
N ASP A 112 7.80 -18.13 -2.70
CA ASP A 112 6.50 -18.32 -2.03
C ASP A 112 5.78 -16.99 -1.74
N VAL A 113 6.52 -15.89 -1.61
CA VAL A 113 6.00 -14.54 -1.37
C VAL A 113 5.40 -13.89 -2.62
N THR A 114 5.74 -14.34 -3.83
CA THR A 114 5.46 -13.58 -5.07
C THR A 114 3.97 -13.46 -5.36
N VAL A 115 3.24 -14.58 -5.37
CA VAL A 115 1.78 -14.58 -5.64
C VAL A 115 1.01 -13.85 -4.54
N PRO A 116 1.23 -14.14 -3.24
CA PRO A 116 0.55 -13.41 -2.17
C PRO A 116 0.84 -11.90 -2.18
N ALA A 117 2.08 -11.49 -2.46
CA ALA A 117 2.43 -10.07 -2.55
C ALA A 117 1.76 -9.40 -3.75
N LEU A 118 1.61 -10.09 -4.89
CA LEU A 118 0.86 -9.62 -6.04
C LEU A 118 -0.62 -9.46 -5.75
N ASP A 119 -1.24 -10.47 -5.14
CA ASP A 119 -2.67 -10.45 -4.78
C ASP A 119 -2.97 -9.35 -3.76
N SER A 120 -2.10 -9.19 -2.77
CA SER A 120 -2.17 -8.09 -1.80
C SER A 120 -1.83 -6.74 -2.42
N GLY A 121 -1.03 -6.70 -3.49
CA GLY A 121 -0.47 -5.49 -4.09
C GLY A 121 0.59 -4.78 -3.22
N ALA A 122 1.02 -5.38 -2.11
CA ALA A 122 1.97 -4.80 -1.17
C ALA A 122 2.72 -5.88 -0.36
N VAL A 123 3.98 -5.62 -0.04
CA VAL A 123 4.78 -6.41 0.92
C VAL A 123 5.79 -5.50 1.61
N VAL A 124 6.03 -5.75 2.90
CA VAL A 124 7.14 -5.16 3.65
C VAL A 124 8.25 -6.19 3.79
N VAL A 125 9.41 -5.91 3.21
CA VAL A 125 10.59 -6.78 3.27
C VAL A 125 11.43 -6.42 4.48
N LEU A 126 11.80 -7.45 5.25
CA LEU A 126 12.74 -7.41 6.36
C LEU A 126 14.04 -8.07 5.90
N PRO A 127 14.98 -7.28 5.34
CA PRO A 127 16.11 -7.78 4.60
C PRO A 127 17.08 -8.64 5.42
N GLU A 128 17.30 -8.31 6.70
CA GLU A 128 18.26 -9.06 7.54
C GLU A 128 17.75 -10.45 7.96
N LEU A 129 16.46 -10.74 7.69
CA LEU A 129 15.85 -12.03 7.95
C LEU A 129 15.45 -12.79 6.66
N ASP A 130 15.64 -12.18 5.49
CA ASP A 130 15.08 -12.65 4.22
C ASP A 130 13.56 -12.96 4.35
N LEU A 131 12.82 -12.04 4.98
CA LEU A 131 11.37 -12.18 5.21
C LEU A 131 10.58 -11.12 4.47
N GLY A 132 9.41 -11.51 3.95
CA GLY A 132 8.39 -10.60 3.45
C GLY A 132 7.12 -10.73 4.28
N LEU A 133 6.64 -9.60 4.81
CA LEU A 133 5.38 -9.48 5.53
C LEU A 133 4.29 -8.96 4.58
N VAL A 134 3.31 -9.82 4.31
CA VAL A 134 2.18 -9.51 3.41
C VAL A 134 0.90 -9.35 4.24
N PRO A 135 0.18 -8.23 4.12
CA PRO A 135 -1.13 -8.07 4.73
C PRO A 135 -2.19 -8.87 3.96
N VAL A 136 -2.83 -9.85 4.59
CA VAL A 136 -3.81 -10.75 3.97
C VAL A 136 -4.97 -10.96 4.94
N ASP A 137 -6.21 -10.66 4.53
CA ASP A 137 -7.43 -10.94 5.32
C ASP A 137 -7.41 -10.38 6.77
N GLY A 138 -6.84 -9.19 6.97
CA GLY A 138 -6.74 -8.56 8.30
C GLY A 138 -5.68 -9.17 9.24
N GLN A 139 -4.78 -10.01 8.72
CA GLN A 139 -3.59 -10.52 9.41
C GLN A 139 -2.32 -10.30 8.58
N TRP A 140 -1.19 -10.27 9.26
CA TRP A 140 0.13 -10.30 8.67
C TRP A 140 0.58 -11.74 8.42
N ARG A 141 1.06 -12.02 7.21
CA ARG A 141 1.61 -13.32 6.87
C ARG A 141 3.07 -13.18 6.45
N ALA A 142 3.94 -13.92 7.14
CA ALA A 142 5.38 -13.93 6.90
C ALA A 142 5.75 -15.02 5.89
N TYR A 143 6.50 -14.63 4.86
CA TYR A 143 7.02 -15.49 3.81
C TYR A 143 8.54 -15.39 3.74
N ARG A 144 9.21 -16.42 3.21
CA ARG A 144 10.59 -16.27 2.76
C ARG A 144 10.63 -15.30 1.58
N CYS A 145 11.48 -14.29 1.68
CA CYS A 145 11.71 -13.29 0.65
C CYS A 145 13.22 -13.04 0.48
N PRO A 146 14.00 -14.05 0.08
CA PRO A 146 15.41 -13.86 -0.23
C PRO A 146 15.53 -12.99 -1.48
N GLY A 147 16.34 -11.94 -1.45
CA GLY A 147 16.40 -11.08 -2.62
C GLY A 147 17.33 -9.89 -2.47
N ARG A 148 17.85 -9.42 -3.62
CA ARG A 148 18.66 -8.22 -3.66
C ARG A 148 17.77 -6.99 -3.57
N ARG A 149 18.07 -6.11 -2.62
CA ARG A 149 17.47 -4.78 -2.48
C ARG A 149 17.56 -4.03 -3.81
N VAL A 150 16.42 -3.56 -4.31
CA VAL A 150 16.36 -2.63 -5.44
C VAL A 150 16.08 -1.25 -4.84
N PRO A 151 17.03 -0.30 -4.83
CA PRO A 151 16.76 1.02 -4.29
C PRO A 151 15.53 1.67 -4.95
N ALA A 152 14.74 2.41 -4.18
CA ALA A 152 13.70 3.24 -4.76
C ALA A 152 14.34 4.41 -5.53
N ALA A 153 13.61 4.96 -6.52
CA ALA A 153 14.05 6.17 -7.19
C ALA A 153 14.12 7.33 -6.17
N PRO A 154 15.05 8.28 -6.30
CA PRO A 154 15.04 9.51 -5.51
C PRO A 154 13.69 10.25 -5.61
N VAL A 155 13.30 10.95 -4.54
CA VAL A 155 12.03 11.69 -4.45
C VAL A 155 11.79 12.63 -5.63
N PHE A 156 12.84 13.32 -6.08
CA PHE A 156 12.74 14.25 -7.21
C PHE A 156 12.43 13.53 -8.53
N GLU A 157 13.14 12.44 -8.83
CA GLU A 157 12.89 11.63 -10.02
C GLU A 157 11.48 11.03 -10.00
N ALA A 158 11.04 10.54 -8.84
CA ALA A 158 9.68 10.02 -8.68
C ALA A 158 8.59 11.07 -8.92
N LEU A 159 8.82 12.32 -8.51
CA LEU A 159 7.92 13.44 -8.81
C LEU A 159 7.86 13.74 -10.30
N GLN A 160 9.02 13.77 -10.97
CA GLN A 160 9.09 13.97 -12.42
C GLN A 160 8.35 12.86 -13.17
N LEU A 161 8.57 11.60 -12.80
CA LEU A 161 7.87 10.46 -13.38
C LEU A 161 6.35 10.56 -13.22
N ILE A 162 5.86 11.01 -12.07
CA ILE A 162 4.42 11.25 -11.85
C ILE A 162 3.91 12.37 -12.76
N ASP A 163 4.61 13.50 -12.83
CA ASP A 163 4.17 14.66 -13.61
C ASP A 163 4.16 14.35 -15.12
N GLU A 164 5.16 13.62 -15.60
CA GLU A 164 5.23 13.13 -16.98
C GLU A 164 4.09 12.16 -17.29
N ALA A 165 3.79 11.22 -16.37
CA ALA A 165 2.71 10.26 -16.55
C ALA A 165 1.32 10.91 -16.52
N ILE A 166 1.10 11.95 -15.69
CA ILE A 166 -0.14 12.75 -15.70
C ILE A 166 -0.30 13.44 -17.05
N ALA A 167 0.76 14.07 -17.55
CA ALA A 167 0.72 14.76 -18.84
C ALA A 167 0.45 13.78 -20.00
N GLN A 168 1.04 12.58 -19.97
CA GLN A 168 0.81 11.53 -20.96
C GLN A 168 -0.64 11.03 -20.92
N ALA A 169 -1.13 10.61 -19.75
CA ALA A 169 -2.49 10.11 -19.58
C ALA A 169 -3.53 11.15 -20.03
N THR A 170 -3.31 12.44 -19.69
CA THR A 170 -4.20 13.52 -20.12
C THR A 170 -4.26 13.65 -21.65
N ARG A 171 -3.11 13.61 -22.34
CA ARG A 171 -3.05 13.68 -23.81
C ARG A 171 -3.77 12.50 -24.46
N GLU A 172 -3.55 11.30 -23.95
CA GLU A 172 -4.16 10.07 -24.48
C GLU A 172 -5.68 10.05 -24.28
N LEU A 173 -6.17 10.39 -23.08
CA LEU A 173 -7.60 10.43 -22.78
C LEU A 173 -8.34 11.52 -23.56
N VAL A 174 -7.72 12.70 -23.76
CA VAL A 174 -8.28 13.77 -24.60
C VAL A 174 -8.36 13.33 -26.06
N THR A 175 -7.32 12.66 -26.57
CA THR A 175 -7.31 12.13 -27.95
C THR A 175 -8.39 11.08 -28.18
N ALA A 176 -8.74 10.32 -27.14
CA ALA A 176 -9.79 9.32 -27.20
C ALA A 176 -11.21 9.88 -27.10
N ASP A 177 -11.40 11.20 -26.90
CA ASP A 177 -12.69 11.89 -26.69
C ASP A 177 -13.53 11.31 -25.53
N ILE A 178 -12.85 10.78 -24.51
CA ILE A 178 -13.49 10.16 -23.35
C ILE A 178 -13.69 11.24 -22.28
N ALA A 179 -14.77 12.01 -22.41
CA ALA A 179 -15.15 13.03 -21.43
C ALA A 179 -16.53 12.75 -20.84
N ARG A 180 -16.59 12.22 -19.61
CA ARG A 180 -17.74 12.39 -18.69
C ARG A 180 -17.41 11.90 -17.28
N GLY A 181 -17.68 12.75 -16.29
CA GLY A 181 -17.70 12.37 -14.88
C GLY A 181 -18.59 13.34 -14.09
N PRO A 182 -19.66 12.87 -13.41
CA PRO A 182 -20.59 13.72 -12.65
C PRO A 182 -19.98 14.25 -11.35
N GLU A 183 -20.62 15.28 -10.76
CA GLU A 183 -20.29 15.91 -9.46
C GLU A 183 -19.97 14.92 -8.32
N GLN A 184 -20.55 13.71 -8.34
CA GLN A 184 -20.35 12.65 -7.34
C GLN A 184 -18.90 12.11 -7.28
N VAL A 185 -18.05 12.40 -8.26
CA VAL A 185 -16.63 11.97 -8.31
C VAL A 185 -15.83 12.58 -7.16
N ARG A 186 -16.09 13.85 -6.79
CA ARG A 186 -15.26 14.54 -5.78
C ARG A 186 -15.42 13.96 -4.38
N GLU A 187 -16.66 13.62 -4.00
CA GLU A 187 -16.93 13.04 -2.67
C GLU A 187 -16.35 11.62 -2.58
N GLN A 188 -16.50 10.81 -3.63
CA GLN A 188 -15.90 9.47 -3.67
C GLN A 188 -14.37 9.50 -3.55
N VAL A 189 -13.71 10.42 -4.28
CA VAL A 189 -12.26 10.62 -4.17
C VAL A 189 -11.89 11.00 -2.75
N ARG A 190 -12.63 11.93 -2.13
CA ARG A 190 -12.39 12.37 -0.75
C ARG A 190 -12.53 11.22 0.24
N ASP A 191 -13.58 10.41 0.14
CA ASP A 191 -13.81 9.25 1.00
C ASP A 191 -12.67 8.25 0.92
N ILE A 192 -12.21 7.96 -0.31
CA ILE A 192 -11.06 7.07 -0.53
C ILE A 192 -9.77 7.68 0.04
N MET A 193 -9.54 8.98 -0.16
CA MET A 193 -8.36 9.65 0.41
C MET A 193 -8.34 9.57 1.93
N LEU A 194 -9.48 9.73 2.58
CA LEU A 194 -9.61 9.62 4.04
C LEU A 194 -9.36 8.18 4.51
N ALA A 195 -9.91 7.18 3.81
CA ALA A 195 -9.71 5.78 4.13
C ALA A 195 -8.25 5.32 3.92
N GLU A 196 -7.56 5.89 2.93
CA GLU A 196 -6.17 5.56 2.58
C GLU A 196 -5.12 6.43 3.28
N ALA A 197 -5.54 7.39 4.11
CA ALA A 197 -4.64 8.31 4.78
C ALA A 197 -3.67 7.56 5.71
N VAL A 198 -2.37 7.87 5.57
CA VAL A 198 -1.30 7.29 6.39
C VAL A 198 -0.84 8.31 7.41
N HIS A 199 -0.98 8.00 8.69
CA HIS A 199 -0.42 8.83 9.75
C HIS A 199 1.10 8.60 9.81
N CYS A 200 1.86 9.61 9.41
CA CYS A 200 3.31 9.53 9.38
C CYS A 200 3.88 9.71 10.80
N PRO A 201 4.84 8.87 11.22
CA PRO A 201 5.46 8.99 12.54
C PRO A 201 6.28 10.28 12.68
N PRO A 202 6.54 10.73 13.93
CA PRO A 202 7.40 11.88 14.20
C PRO A 202 8.78 11.76 13.53
N GLY A 203 9.30 12.89 13.03
CA GLY A 203 10.58 12.91 12.33
C GLY A 203 10.53 12.53 10.85
N THR A 204 9.35 12.19 10.31
CA THR A 204 9.17 11.99 8.86
C THR A 204 9.46 13.30 8.10
N PRO A 205 10.34 13.31 7.07
CA PRO A 205 10.62 14.51 6.29
C PRO A 205 9.39 15.05 5.56
N GLY A 206 9.17 16.37 5.59
CA GLY A 206 8.01 16.99 4.93
C GLY A 206 7.91 16.69 3.42
N ARG A 207 9.05 16.51 2.73
CA ARG A 207 9.08 16.10 1.31
C ARG A 207 8.55 14.67 1.10
N ALA A 208 8.88 13.73 2.00
CA ALA A 208 8.35 12.38 1.95
C ALA A 208 6.84 12.39 2.18
N SER A 209 6.36 13.08 3.23
CA SER A 209 4.94 13.18 3.54
C SER A 209 4.15 13.83 2.40
N ALA A 210 4.69 14.88 1.76
CA ALA A 210 4.05 15.53 0.63
C ALA A 210 3.94 14.63 -0.60
N LEU A 211 5.00 13.90 -0.96
CA LEU A 211 4.96 12.94 -2.07
C LEU A 211 4.00 11.78 -1.76
N LEU A 212 3.99 11.28 -0.52
CA LEU A 212 3.06 10.24 -0.08
C LEU A 212 1.60 10.69 -0.20
N ALA A 213 1.29 11.90 0.27
CA ALA A 213 -0.05 12.48 0.14
C ALA A 213 -0.47 12.67 -1.33
N LYS A 214 0.44 13.11 -2.21
CA LYS A 214 0.20 13.19 -3.65
C LYS A 214 -0.10 11.82 -4.25
N ALA A 215 0.68 10.80 -3.89
CA ALA A 215 0.48 9.43 -4.35
C ALA A 215 -0.87 8.84 -3.87
N ILE A 216 -1.26 9.10 -2.61
CA ILE A 216 -2.58 8.71 -2.07
C ILE A 216 -3.71 9.37 -2.85
N SER A 217 -3.62 10.68 -3.11
CA SER A 217 -4.61 11.41 -3.89
C SER A 217 -4.77 10.88 -5.32
N LEU A 218 -3.65 10.64 -6.01
CA LEU A 218 -3.66 10.09 -7.37
C LEU A 218 -4.18 8.64 -7.41
N GLU A 219 -3.84 7.81 -6.42
CA GLU A 219 -4.39 6.46 -6.33
C GLU A 219 -5.90 6.47 -6.08
N ALA A 220 -6.39 7.41 -5.26
CA ALA A 220 -7.83 7.60 -5.06
C ALA A 220 -8.53 7.96 -6.38
N LEU A 221 -7.96 8.89 -7.15
CA LEU A 221 -8.47 9.26 -8.48
C LEU A 221 -8.48 8.06 -9.45
N LEU A 222 -7.39 7.30 -9.52
CA LEU A 222 -7.29 6.09 -10.36
C LEU A 222 -8.33 5.04 -9.96
N ARG A 223 -8.55 4.84 -8.65
CA ARG A 223 -9.55 3.90 -8.14
C ARG A 223 -10.98 4.33 -8.49
N VAL A 224 -11.28 5.61 -8.38
CA VAL A 224 -12.57 6.16 -8.80
C VAL A 224 -12.75 6.02 -10.31
N ALA A 225 -11.72 6.33 -11.11
CA ALA A 225 -11.75 6.15 -12.55
C ALA A 225 -12.04 4.69 -12.95
N ALA A 226 -11.39 3.72 -12.30
CA ALA A 226 -11.64 2.30 -12.53
C ALA A 226 -13.08 1.86 -12.15
N GLY A 227 -13.69 2.45 -11.12
CA GLY A 227 -15.08 2.15 -10.75
C GLY A 227 -16.11 2.63 -11.78
N HIS A 228 -15.85 3.77 -12.44
CA HIS A 228 -16.75 4.37 -13.43
C HIS A 228 -16.73 3.68 -14.80
N GLN A 229 -15.74 2.83 -15.07
CA GLN A 229 -15.60 2.02 -16.28
C GLN A 229 -16.74 1.00 -16.49
N THR A 230 -17.72 0.94 -15.59
CA THR A 230 -18.85 -0.01 -15.66
C THR A 230 -20.13 0.57 -16.27
N ALA A 231 -20.17 1.87 -16.58
CA ALA A 231 -21.38 2.55 -17.07
C ALA A 231 -21.42 2.66 -18.62
N ALA A 232 -22.08 1.72 -19.31
CA ALA A 232 -22.39 1.79 -20.75
C ALA A 232 -21.21 2.09 -21.70
N VAL A 233 -20.00 1.67 -21.35
CA VAL A 233 -18.77 1.80 -22.17
C VAL A 233 -18.50 0.49 -22.91
N THR A 234 -18.04 0.55 -24.15
CA THR A 234 -17.64 -0.65 -24.90
C THR A 234 -16.32 -1.22 -24.34
N SER A 235 -16.09 -2.53 -24.46
CA SER A 235 -14.83 -3.16 -24.02
C SER A 235 -13.58 -2.55 -24.66
N ARG A 236 -13.71 -1.97 -25.86
CA ARG A 236 -12.62 -1.30 -26.57
C ARG A 236 -12.25 0.04 -25.94
N GLU A 237 -13.25 0.85 -25.60
CA GLU A 237 -13.02 2.14 -24.92
C GLU A 237 -12.41 1.92 -23.53
N LEU A 238 -12.82 0.86 -22.83
CA LEU A 238 -12.21 0.47 -21.55
C LEU A 238 -10.72 0.11 -21.69
N ALA A 239 -10.36 -0.67 -22.71
CA ALA A 239 -8.96 -0.99 -22.97
C ALA A 239 -8.13 0.27 -23.27
N VAL A 240 -8.66 1.23 -24.02
CA VAL A 240 -7.98 2.51 -24.30
C VAL A 240 -7.76 3.32 -23.03
N VAL A 241 -8.75 3.42 -22.15
CA VAL A 241 -8.62 4.11 -20.86
C VAL A 241 -7.59 3.42 -19.98
N ASP A 242 -7.64 2.08 -19.88
CA ASP A 242 -6.72 1.32 -19.06
C ASP A 242 -5.27 1.45 -19.54
N ASP A 243 -5.05 1.33 -20.86
CA ASP A 243 -3.74 1.52 -21.47
C ASP A 243 -3.21 2.95 -21.24
N ALA A 244 -4.09 3.97 -21.31
CA ALA A 244 -3.70 5.36 -21.06
C ALA A 244 -3.36 5.66 -19.59
N LEU A 245 -4.06 5.00 -18.66
CA LEU A 245 -3.83 5.19 -17.22
C LEU A 245 -2.73 4.29 -16.65
N ARG A 246 -2.33 3.23 -17.35
CA ARG A 246 -1.31 2.28 -16.88
C ARG A 246 0.02 2.95 -16.50
N PRO A 247 0.60 3.86 -17.31
CA PRO A 247 1.84 4.55 -16.93
C PRO A 247 1.69 5.37 -15.63
N LEU A 248 0.54 6.03 -15.44
CA LEU A 248 0.26 6.80 -14.23
C LEU A 248 0.12 5.90 -13.00
N SER A 249 -0.57 4.76 -13.11
CA SER A 249 -0.68 3.77 -12.04
C SER A 249 0.69 3.27 -11.57
N LEU A 250 1.60 2.97 -12.51
CA LEU A 250 2.97 2.56 -12.20
C LEU A 250 3.78 3.69 -11.55
N ALA A 251 3.68 4.92 -12.06
CA ALA A 251 4.37 6.08 -11.49
C ALA A 251 3.91 6.41 -10.07
N VAL A 252 2.61 6.28 -9.77
CA VAL A 252 2.05 6.49 -8.42
C VAL A 252 2.59 5.46 -7.42
N ARG A 253 2.66 4.19 -7.81
CA ARG A 253 3.27 3.12 -6.99
C ARG A 253 4.75 3.40 -6.75
N ALA A 254 5.51 3.76 -7.78
CA ALA A 254 6.90 4.14 -7.65
C ALA A 254 7.09 5.35 -6.71
N GLY A 255 6.23 6.37 -6.85
CA GLY A 255 6.25 7.55 -5.97
C GLY A 255 5.97 7.24 -4.52
N ARG A 256 4.99 6.37 -4.22
CA ARG A 256 4.75 5.91 -2.84
C ARG A 256 5.96 5.18 -2.27
N ARG A 257 6.55 4.28 -3.06
CA ARG A 257 7.76 3.55 -2.68
C ARG A 257 8.94 4.49 -2.39
N SER A 258 9.17 5.48 -3.25
CA SER A 258 10.20 6.51 -3.07
C SER A 258 9.97 7.40 -1.85
N ALA A 259 8.71 7.76 -1.56
CA ALA A 259 8.38 8.52 -0.37
C ALA A 259 8.70 7.74 0.91
N VAL A 260 8.31 6.46 0.96
CA VAL A 260 8.56 5.59 2.12
C VAL A 260 10.05 5.30 2.27
N ASP A 261 10.76 4.97 1.20
CA ASP A 261 12.21 4.77 1.25
C ASP A 261 12.93 6.02 1.77
N HIS A 262 12.61 7.21 1.24
CA HIS A 262 13.19 8.45 1.74
C HIS A 262 12.90 8.70 3.23
N ALA A 263 11.67 8.41 3.69
CA ALA A 263 11.31 8.52 5.09
C ALA A 263 12.09 7.52 5.96
N VAL A 264 12.12 6.24 5.57
CA VAL A 264 12.85 5.18 6.28
C VAL A 264 14.35 5.52 6.38
N GLN A 265 14.97 5.99 5.30
CA GLN A 265 16.38 6.39 5.30
C GLN A 265 16.63 7.63 6.16
N ALA A 266 15.75 8.63 6.15
CA ALA A 266 15.90 9.83 6.97
C ALA A 266 15.70 9.53 8.47
N LEU A 267 14.74 8.65 8.77
CA LEU A 267 14.52 8.09 10.10
C LEU A 267 15.76 7.28 10.51
N ALA A 268 16.36 6.45 9.65
CA ALA A 268 17.59 5.75 9.99
C ALA A 268 18.79 6.70 10.22
N GLY A 269 19.04 7.63 9.29
CA GLY A 269 20.21 8.53 9.30
C GLY A 269 20.23 9.52 10.46
N SER A 270 19.06 9.94 10.95
CA SER A 270 18.96 10.80 12.14
C SER A 270 19.37 10.07 13.45
N ALA A 271 19.70 8.78 13.43
CA ALA A 271 20.12 8.01 14.61
C ALA A 271 21.61 8.19 14.87
N ALA A 272 22.40 8.22 13.81
CA ALA A 272 23.85 8.42 13.86
C ALA A 272 24.23 9.78 14.47
N GLY A 273 23.36 10.80 14.34
CA GLY A 273 23.59 12.13 14.92
C GLY A 273 23.31 12.26 16.41
N ARG A 274 22.63 11.30 17.07
CA ARG A 274 22.28 11.38 18.51
C ARG A 274 23.26 10.65 19.43
N ILE A 275 24.15 9.81 18.90
CA ILE A 275 25.13 9.04 19.71
C ILE A 275 26.40 9.87 19.99
N CYS A 276 26.57 11.04 19.38
CA CYS A 276 27.74 11.90 19.55
C CYS A 276 27.49 13.16 20.39
N ARG A 277 26.59 13.13 21.38
CA ARG A 277 26.35 14.28 22.26
C ARG A 277 26.35 13.90 23.74
#